data_AF-A0AA39XCL2-F1
#
_entry.id   AF-A0AA39XCL2-F1
#
_cell.length_a   1.000
_cell.length_b   1.000
_cell.length_c   1.000
_cell.angle_alpha   90.00
_cell.angle_beta   90.00
_cell.angle_gamma   90.00
#
_symmetry.space_group_name_H-M   'P 1'
#
loop_
_entity.id
_entity.type
_entity.pdbx_description
1 polymer ?
#
loop_
_entity_poly.entity_id
_entity_poly.type
_entity_poly.pdbx_seq_one_letter_code
_entity_poly.pdbx_strand_id
1 'polypeptide(L)'
;MAKENKPRFSSPKSSVSKSTPSKPTEPQTPQEKPAGAAPTQPTQSQAQSQSKPEIPEEEEPIPDLSKLPDLTQGIPSTLEYETTGASRSSHSAVEESEAAASGGNGRAKGELPASAYISSADRRRERMFRWALVAMGLSVVGGTAYLGRDWEEDELAKHADAPNGWGFGLWWNRAMARLWETKSYYQDPAFDKLLPDPDPSFARPYTLCLSLEDMLVHSEWSRDHGWRVAKRPGVDYFIHYLSQYYEIVLFTSVPLAIAEPVLRKLDPFHFIMWPLGREATKYKDGEVVKDLSYLNRDLSKVIIIDTNPTHVRAQPDNAIVLPKWTGDSNDTKLVSLIPFLEFIHTMDYADVRKVIKSFEGTDIPAEFARREAIARAEHQKRLEALRGKAKPSGGGMSWLSGLLGLKPANMSLMVPPEGEENPAEALASGKMLQDIARERGIRNYKMIEEEIRKNGEKWLKEDQEMQEKLNKEVMKNMQSSFTSWFKPAEETPSTPSTPEKSA
;
A
#
# COMPACT_ATOMS: atom_id res chain seq x y z
N MET A 1 -27.45 41.36 21.27
CA MET A 1 -28.91 41.09 21.38
C MET A 1 -29.29 40.30 20.13
N ALA A 2 -29.50 38.99 20.25
CA ALA A 2 -30.82 38.34 20.31
C ALA A 2 -31.51 38.37 18.91
N LYS A 3 -31.72 37.23 18.24
CA LYS A 3 -32.84 36.27 18.45
C LYS A 3 -34.18 37.03 18.41
N GLU A 4 -35.15 36.69 17.55
CA GLU A 4 -35.68 35.34 17.32
C GLU A 4 -36.59 35.30 16.08
N ASN A 5 -36.60 34.22 15.29
CA ASN A 5 -37.85 33.70 14.73
C ASN A 5 -37.71 32.25 14.21
N LYS A 6 -38.56 31.34 14.69
CA LYS A 6 -38.64 29.94 14.23
C LYS A 6 -39.82 29.78 13.27
N PRO A 7 -39.72 28.96 12.22
CA PRO A 7 -40.85 28.22 11.68
C PRO A 7 -40.98 26.84 12.33
N ARG A 8 -42.18 26.25 12.22
CA ARG A 8 -42.64 25.09 13.00
C ARG A 8 -42.31 23.75 12.34
N PHE A 9 -42.10 22.73 13.17
CA PHE A 9 -42.18 21.32 12.74
C PHE A 9 -43.61 20.96 12.29
N SER A 10 -43.73 20.21 11.19
CA SER A 10 -44.88 19.35 10.92
C SER A 10 -44.41 18.08 10.21
N SER A 11 -44.50 16.93 10.89
CA SER A 11 -44.21 15.61 10.34
C SER A 11 -45.49 14.94 9.82
N PRO A 12 -45.49 14.38 8.59
CA PRO A 12 -46.49 13.40 8.18
C PRO A 12 -46.03 11.97 8.50
N LYS A 13 -47.00 11.11 8.81
CA LYS A 13 -46.80 9.73 9.27
C LYS A 13 -46.49 8.82 8.09
N SER A 14 -45.45 7.97 8.19
CA SER A 14 -45.27 6.83 7.29
C SER A 14 -45.99 5.59 7.85
N SER A 15 -46.88 5.01 7.05
CA SER A 15 -47.65 3.81 7.40
C SER A 15 -46.85 2.53 7.13
N VAL A 16 -46.74 1.67 8.13
CA VAL A 16 -46.16 0.33 7.99
C VAL A 16 -47.08 -0.58 7.18
N SER A 17 -46.57 -1.22 6.13
CA SER A 17 -47.17 -2.40 5.51
C SER A 17 -46.20 -3.58 5.55
N LYS A 18 -46.67 -4.72 6.06
CA LYS A 18 -45.92 -5.98 6.12
C LYS A 18 -46.16 -6.81 4.86
N SER A 19 -45.12 -7.44 4.32
CA SER A 19 -45.24 -8.61 3.46
C SER A 19 -44.07 -9.57 3.73
N THR A 20 -44.41 -10.76 4.25
CA THR A 20 -43.47 -11.86 4.55
C THR A 20 -43.23 -12.74 3.30
N PRO A 21 -42.22 -13.63 3.29
CA PRO A 21 -41.60 -14.12 2.06
C PRO A 21 -42.18 -15.41 1.50
N SER A 22 -41.88 -15.70 0.23
CA SER A 22 -42.10 -16.99 -0.45
C SER A 22 -40.78 -17.58 -0.97
N LYS A 23 -40.55 -18.87 -0.71
CA LYS A 23 -39.43 -19.68 -1.22
C LYS A 23 -40.02 -20.96 -1.89
N PRO A 24 -39.20 -21.84 -2.49
CA PRO A 24 -39.01 -22.01 -3.93
C PRO A 24 -39.84 -23.16 -4.54
N THR A 25 -39.87 -23.30 -5.87
CA THR A 25 -40.37 -24.52 -6.53
C THR A 25 -39.68 -24.81 -7.87
N GLU A 26 -38.80 -25.80 -7.86
CA GLU A 26 -38.65 -26.83 -8.91
C GLU A 26 -39.50 -28.06 -8.47
N PRO A 27 -39.85 -29.06 -9.32
CA PRO A 27 -39.07 -29.59 -10.45
C PRO A 27 -39.87 -30.03 -11.71
N GLN A 28 -39.19 -30.52 -12.76
CA GLN A 28 -39.45 -31.85 -13.38
C GLN A 28 -38.56 -32.13 -14.63
N THR A 29 -37.97 -33.33 -14.66
CA THR A 29 -37.44 -34.01 -15.87
C THR A 29 -38.54 -34.90 -16.48
N PRO A 30 -38.45 -35.36 -17.74
CA PRO A 30 -37.91 -36.71 -17.94
C PRO A 30 -37.08 -36.97 -19.22
N GLN A 31 -36.49 -38.16 -19.23
CA GLN A 31 -35.53 -38.78 -20.16
C GLN A 31 -36.04 -39.01 -21.59
N GLU A 32 -35.13 -39.18 -22.56
CA GLU A 32 -34.99 -40.46 -23.27
C GLU A 32 -33.59 -40.70 -23.90
N LYS A 33 -33.29 -41.96 -24.21
CA LYS A 33 -32.03 -42.53 -24.75
C LYS A 33 -32.40 -43.36 -26.00
N PRO A 34 -31.50 -43.61 -26.98
CA PRO A 34 -30.67 -44.82 -26.88
C PRO A 34 -29.26 -44.71 -27.54
N ALA A 35 -28.53 -45.83 -27.58
CA ALA A 35 -27.11 -45.93 -27.92
C ALA A 35 -26.83 -46.59 -29.30
N GLY A 36 -25.60 -46.48 -29.82
CA GLY A 36 -25.14 -47.29 -30.97
C GLY A 36 -23.71 -47.02 -31.48
N ALA A 37 -22.80 -47.96 -31.19
CA ALA A 37 -21.61 -48.40 -31.95
C ALA A 37 -20.56 -47.41 -32.54
N ALA A 38 -19.28 -47.77 -32.35
CA ALA A 38 -18.11 -47.37 -33.17
C ALA A 38 -17.85 -48.45 -34.27
N PRO A 39 -16.75 -48.47 -35.08
CA PRO A 39 -15.62 -47.52 -35.23
C PRO A 39 -15.20 -47.21 -36.70
N THR A 40 -14.26 -46.26 -36.95
CA THR A 40 -13.21 -46.35 -38.01
C THR A 40 -12.14 -45.24 -37.94
N GLN A 41 -10.88 -45.63 -38.20
CA GLN A 41 -9.73 -44.80 -38.68
C GLN A 41 -9.66 -44.90 -40.23
N PRO A 42 -8.86 -44.13 -41.03
CA PRO A 42 -7.46 -43.66 -40.84
C PRO A 42 -7.33 -42.11 -41.04
N THR A 43 -6.21 -41.42 -41.38
CA THR A 43 -4.90 -41.75 -42.01
C THR A 43 -3.77 -40.77 -41.61
N GLN A 44 -2.51 -41.10 -41.92
CA GLN A 44 -1.27 -40.33 -41.67
C GLN A 44 -0.86 -39.41 -42.85
N SER A 45 0.07 -38.46 -42.64
CA SER A 45 1.39 -38.42 -43.36
C SER A 45 2.26 -37.18 -43.07
N GLN A 46 3.56 -37.32 -43.39
CA GLN A 46 4.65 -36.31 -43.51
C GLN A 46 5.41 -35.90 -42.22
N ALA A 47 6.74 -35.70 -42.23
CA ALA A 47 7.82 -36.13 -43.15
C ALA A 47 9.22 -35.95 -42.50
N GLN A 48 10.26 -36.48 -43.15
CA GLN A 48 11.68 -36.47 -42.73
C GLN A 48 12.56 -35.77 -43.79
N SER A 49 13.79 -35.28 -43.55
CA SER A 49 14.54 -34.81 -42.35
C SER A 49 15.97 -34.35 -42.78
N GLN A 50 16.73 -33.65 -41.91
CA GLN A 50 18.21 -33.69 -41.70
C GLN A 50 18.96 -32.34 -41.70
N SER A 51 19.74 -32.07 -40.64
CA SER A 51 21.21 -31.80 -40.65
C SER A 51 21.73 -31.41 -39.23
N LYS A 52 22.99 -31.74 -38.91
CA LYS A 52 23.63 -31.77 -37.55
C LYS A 52 25.03 -31.12 -37.63
N PRO A 53 25.52 -30.30 -36.66
CA PRO A 53 26.33 -30.71 -35.46
C PRO A 53 25.98 -29.93 -34.14
N GLU A 54 26.08 -30.41 -32.88
CA GLU A 54 27.11 -31.22 -32.13
C GLU A 54 28.32 -30.36 -31.68
N ILE A 55 28.72 -30.20 -30.40
CA ILE A 55 28.30 -30.69 -29.04
C ILE A 55 28.97 -29.76 -27.96
N PRO A 56 28.73 -29.81 -26.60
CA PRO A 56 27.71 -30.44 -25.73
C PRO A 56 27.05 -29.48 -24.69
N GLU A 57 26.26 -30.03 -23.75
CA GLU A 57 26.10 -29.56 -22.34
C GLU A 57 25.77 -30.78 -21.44
N GLU A 58 26.08 -30.73 -20.13
CA GLU A 58 26.08 -31.91 -19.23
C GLU A 58 24.69 -32.20 -18.63
N GLU A 59 24.20 -33.44 -18.75
CA GLU A 59 23.03 -33.92 -17.98
C GLU A 59 23.46 -34.52 -16.63
N GLU A 60 23.02 -33.94 -15.52
CA GLU A 60 23.10 -34.61 -14.22
C GLU A 60 22.10 -35.78 -14.13
N PRO A 61 22.48 -36.92 -13.50
CA PRO A 61 21.62 -38.09 -13.43
C PRO A 61 20.44 -37.88 -12.48
N ILE A 62 19.23 -38.09 -13.01
CA ILE A 62 17.98 -38.11 -12.24
C ILE A 62 18.10 -39.12 -11.07
N PRO A 63 17.80 -38.73 -9.82
CA PRO A 63 17.94 -39.62 -8.67
C PRO A 63 16.93 -40.78 -8.72
N ASP A 64 17.44 -41.98 -8.43
CA ASP A 64 16.68 -43.24 -8.44
C ASP A 64 15.63 -43.28 -7.31
N LEU A 65 14.37 -43.11 -7.69
CA LEU A 65 13.21 -43.08 -6.78
C LEU A 65 12.84 -44.44 -6.17
N SER A 66 13.52 -45.55 -6.55
CA SER A 66 13.22 -46.90 -6.06
C SER A 66 13.58 -47.17 -4.59
N LYS A 67 14.18 -46.20 -3.88
CA LYS A 67 14.66 -46.33 -2.49
C LYS A 67 13.88 -45.53 -1.45
N LEU A 68 12.76 -44.91 -1.82
CA LEU A 68 11.88 -44.26 -0.85
C LEU A 68 10.88 -45.27 -0.24
N PRO A 69 10.70 -45.30 1.10
CA PRO A 69 9.71 -46.16 1.72
C PRO A 69 8.28 -45.73 1.37
N ASP A 70 7.37 -46.69 1.21
CA ASP A 70 5.98 -46.45 0.82
C ASP A 70 5.20 -45.69 1.92
N LEU A 71 4.83 -44.44 1.63
CA LEU A 71 4.12 -43.54 2.54
C LEU A 71 2.59 -43.74 2.53
N THR A 72 2.05 -44.71 1.79
CA THR A 72 0.61 -45.01 1.80
C THR A 72 0.15 -45.75 3.05
N GLN A 73 1.07 -46.39 3.79
CA GLN A 73 0.79 -46.89 5.13
C GLN A 73 1.04 -45.78 6.15
N GLY A 74 -0.05 -45.25 6.71
CA GLY A 74 0.00 -44.17 7.70
C GLY A 74 0.85 -44.55 8.92
N ILE A 75 1.55 -43.55 9.47
CA ILE A 75 2.44 -43.71 10.64
C ILE A 75 1.62 -44.35 11.79
N PRO A 76 2.02 -45.51 12.33
CA PRO A 76 1.29 -46.16 13.41
C PRO A 76 1.28 -45.24 14.64
N SER A 77 0.13 -45.15 15.33
CA SER A 77 -0.01 -44.21 16.43
C SER A 77 0.94 -44.58 17.58
N THR A 78 1.71 -43.62 18.06
CA THR A 78 2.66 -43.80 19.18
C THR A 78 1.98 -44.28 20.47
N LEU A 79 0.65 -44.08 20.56
CA LEU A 79 -0.21 -44.49 21.67
C LEU A 79 -0.35 -46.02 21.79
N GLU A 80 -0.34 -46.76 20.68
CA GLU A 80 -0.37 -48.24 20.70
C GLU A 80 0.98 -48.84 21.12
N TYR A 81 2.09 -48.18 20.76
CA TYR A 81 3.43 -48.61 21.16
C TYR A 81 3.69 -48.37 22.67
N GLU A 82 3.24 -47.24 23.20
CA GLU A 82 3.35 -46.94 24.64
C GLU A 82 2.45 -47.84 25.51
N THR A 83 1.24 -48.17 25.04
CA THR A 83 0.31 -49.05 25.79
C THR A 83 0.73 -50.52 25.78
N THR A 84 1.33 -51.01 24.69
CA THR A 84 1.87 -52.37 24.61
C THR A 84 3.19 -52.53 25.38
N GLY A 85 4.04 -51.51 25.44
CA GLY A 85 5.26 -51.51 26.25
C GLY A 85 5.02 -51.54 27.76
N ALA A 86 3.94 -50.90 28.24
CA ALA A 86 3.64 -50.77 29.66
C ALA A 86 2.96 -52.00 30.31
N SER A 87 2.53 -53.01 29.53
CA SER A 87 1.79 -54.17 30.06
C SER A 87 2.67 -55.35 30.51
N ARG A 88 3.96 -55.36 30.15
CA ARG A 88 4.85 -56.53 30.32
C ARG A 88 5.42 -56.76 31.73
N SER A 89 5.12 -55.93 32.73
CA SER A 89 5.56 -56.15 34.13
C SER A 89 4.44 -56.33 35.15
N SER A 90 3.17 -56.35 34.72
CA SER A 90 2.01 -56.57 35.61
C SER A 90 1.16 -57.80 35.27
N HIS A 91 1.32 -58.39 34.07
CA HIS A 91 0.58 -59.60 33.68
C HIS A 91 1.22 -60.93 34.13
N SER A 92 2.48 -60.93 34.59
CA SER A 92 3.18 -62.14 35.08
C SER A 92 2.96 -62.45 36.57
N ALA A 93 1.88 -61.93 37.17
CA ALA A 93 1.56 -62.10 38.59
C ALA A 93 0.09 -62.50 38.86
N VAL A 94 -0.66 -62.88 37.81
CA VAL A 94 -2.10 -63.22 37.92
C VAL A 94 -2.43 -64.63 37.41
N GLU A 95 -1.59 -65.25 36.56
CA GLU A 95 -1.83 -66.61 36.04
C GLU A 95 -1.40 -67.76 36.97
N GLU A 96 -0.90 -67.49 38.18
CA GLU A 96 -0.42 -68.51 39.13
C GLU A 96 -1.34 -68.73 40.36
N SER A 97 -2.66 -68.54 40.19
CA SER A 97 -3.63 -68.84 41.27
C SER A 97 -4.97 -69.47 40.86
N GLU A 98 -5.19 -69.79 39.57
CA GLU A 98 -6.40 -70.51 39.10
C GLU A 98 -6.12 -71.99 38.83
N ALA A 99 -5.67 -72.73 39.84
CA ALA A 99 -5.49 -74.19 39.75
C ALA A 99 -5.72 -74.93 41.09
N ALA A 100 -6.67 -74.50 41.92
CA ALA A 100 -7.09 -75.25 43.11
C ALA A 100 -8.55 -75.01 43.51
N ALA A 101 -9.17 -76.04 44.10
CA ALA A 101 -10.49 -76.07 44.75
C ALA A 101 -11.74 -75.99 43.85
N SER A 102 -12.23 -77.18 43.48
CA SER A 102 -13.64 -77.39 43.13
C SER A 102 -14.57 -77.24 44.34
N GLY A 103 -15.71 -76.57 44.15
CA GLY A 103 -16.95 -76.84 44.91
C GLY A 103 -17.38 -75.81 45.95
N GLY A 104 -18.68 -75.46 45.93
CA GLY A 104 -19.37 -74.85 47.08
C GLY A 104 -20.15 -73.56 46.80
N ASN A 105 -21.48 -73.68 46.87
CA ASN A 105 -22.50 -72.61 46.82
C ASN A 105 -22.12 -71.21 47.35
N GLY A 106 -22.39 -70.20 46.52
CA GLY A 106 -23.39 -69.16 46.84
C GLY A 106 -23.04 -68.04 47.83
N ARG A 107 -22.73 -66.85 47.29
CA ARG A 107 -23.22 -65.57 47.85
C ARG A 107 -23.17 -64.44 46.81
N ALA A 108 -24.29 -63.76 46.62
CA ALA A 108 -24.34 -62.56 45.77
C ALA A 108 -23.49 -61.44 46.40
N LYS A 109 -22.58 -60.86 45.61
CA LYS A 109 -21.75 -59.71 45.98
C LYS A 109 -22.08 -58.59 45.01
N GLY A 110 -22.71 -57.52 45.52
CA GLY A 110 -23.33 -56.50 44.68
C GLY A 110 -22.33 -55.79 43.76
N GLU A 111 -22.69 -55.71 42.48
CA GLU A 111 -21.98 -54.89 41.49
C GLU A 111 -22.24 -53.41 41.78
N LEU A 112 -21.18 -52.64 42.01
CA LEU A 112 -21.26 -51.18 42.07
C LEU A 112 -21.36 -50.65 40.63
N PRO A 113 -22.14 -49.58 40.37
CA PRO A 113 -22.44 -49.14 39.02
C PRO A 113 -21.17 -48.71 38.26
N ALA A 114 -21.17 -48.96 36.95
CA ALA A 114 -20.03 -48.73 36.04
C ALA A 114 -19.52 -47.26 35.98
N SER A 115 -20.24 -46.31 36.59
CA SER A 115 -19.82 -44.92 36.77
C SER A 115 -18.88 -44.68 37.97
N ALA A 116 -18.50 -45.71 38.74
CA ALA A 116 -17.78 -45.57 40.00
C ALA A 116 -16.24 -45.73 39.92
N TYR A 117 -15.68 -46.35 38.88
CA TYR A 117 -14.24 -46.62 38.80
C TYR A 117 -13.47 -45.59 37.95
N ILE A 118 -13.22 -44.42 38.53
CA ILE A 118 -12.24 -43.47 37.97
C ILE A 118 -10.83 -43.98 38.29
N SER A 119 -10.01 -44.26 37.27
CA SER A 119 -8.64 -44.76 37.46
C SER A 119 -7.77 -43.78 38.24
N SER A 120 -6.73 -44.27 38.92
CA SER A 120 -5.78 -43.41 39.65
C SER A 120 -4.99 -42.48 38.72
N ALA A 121 -4.78 -42.89 37.46
CA ALA A 121 -4.19 -42.08 36.40
C ALA A 121 -5.13 -40.93 35.99
N ASP A 122 -6.43 -41.19 35.82
CA ASP A 122 -7.38 -40.17 35.40
C ASP A 122 -7.67 -39.17 36.52
N ARG A 123 -7.71 -39.59 37.79
CA ARG A 123 -7.75 -38.64 38.93
C ARG A 123 -6.50 -37.76 39.00
N ARG A 124 -5.33 -38.27 38.58
CA ARG A 124 -4.09 -37.48 38.48
C ARG A 124 -4.18 -36.48 37.33
N ARG A 125 -4.64 -36.92 36.14
CA ARG A 125 -4.88 -36.06 34.97
C ARG A 125 -5.90 -34.96 35.26
N GLU A 126 -7.01 -35.29 35.89
CA GLU A 126 -8.05 -34.32 36.29
C GLU A 126 -7.50 -33.30 37.30
N ARG A 127 -6.71 -33.75 38.28
CA ARG A 127 -6.04 -32.84 39.23
C ARG A 127 -5.04 -31.92 38.51
N MET A 128 -4.23 -32.45 37.58
CA MET A 128 -3.31 -31.67 36.77
C MET A 128 -4.06 -30.67 35.88
N PHE A 129 -5.17 -31.07 35.27
CA PHE A 129 -6.03 -30.19 34.45
C PHE A 129 -6.67 -29.07 35.28
N ARG A 130 -7.18 -29.38 36.48
CA ARG A 130 -7.69 -28.37 37.43
C ARG A 130 -6.59 -27.38 37.84
N TRP A 131 -5.38 -27.85 38.13
CA TRP A 131 -4.24 -26.96 38.41
C TRP A 131 -3.80 -26.15 37.20
N ALA A 132 -3.82 -26.72 35.99
CA ALA A 132 -3.53 -26.01 34.75
C ALA A 132 -4.56 -24.90 34.46
N LEU A 133 -5.85 -25.16 34.70
CA LEU A 133 -6.90 -24.13 34.60
C LEU A 133 -6.74 -23.02 35.66
N VAL A 134 -6.37 -23.37 36.90
CA VAL A 134 -6.07 -22.38 37.94
C VAL A 134 -4.85 -21.54 37.57
N ALA A 135 -3.77 -22.17 37.09
CA ALA A 135 -2.58 -21.47 36.62
C ALA A 135 -2.89 -20.54 35.44
N MET A 136 -3.63 -21.02 34.44
CA MET A 136 -4.09 -20.21 33.30
C MET A 136 -4.95 -19.03 33.75
N GLY A 137 -5.88 -19.24 34.69
CA GLY A 137 -6.69 -18.18 35.28
C GLY A 137 -5.84 -17.12 36.00
N LEU A 138 -4.87 -17.55 36.80
CA LEU A 138 -3.91 -16.64 37.46
C LEU A 138 -3.04 -15.89 36.45
N SER A 139 -2.61 -16.53 35.36
CA SER A 139 -1.88 -15.87 34.27
C SER A 139 -2.74 -14.82 33.55
N VAL A 140 -4.02 -15.08 33.32
CA VAL A 140 -4.94 -14.11 32.71
C VAL A 140 -5.20 -12.93 33.66
N VAL A 141 -5.39 -13.18 34.96
CA VAL A 141 -5.56 -12.11 35.97
C VAL A 141 -4.28 -11.29 36.14
N GLY A 142 -3.10 -11.94 36.18
CA GLY A 142 -1.81 -11.25 36.24
C GLY A 142 -1.50 -10.45 34.98
N GLY A 143 -1.78 -11.00 33.79
CA GLY A 143 -1.61 -10.32 32.51
C GLY A 143 -2.54 -9.12 32.35
N THR A 144 -3.82 -9.25 32.76
CA THR A 144 -4.76 -8.11 32.74
C THR A 144 -4.38 -7.05 33.77
N ALA A 145 -3.96 -7.43 34.98
CA ALA A 145 -3.38 -6.52 35.98
C ALA A 145 -2.21 -5.70 35.40
N TYR A 146 -1.28 -6.38 34.71
CA TYR A 146 -0.11 -5.78 34.07
C TYR A 146 -0.47 -4.83 32.91
N LEU A 147 -1.47 -5.19 32.09
CA LEU A 147 -1.92 -4.34 30.97
C LEU A 147 -2.46 -2.97 31.41
N GLY A 148 -2.91 -2.80 32.65
CA GLY A 148 -3.32 -1.50 33.18
C GLY A 148 -2.22 -0.71 33.90
N ARG A 149 -0.94 -1.12 33.78
CA ARG A 149 0.22 -0.35 34.32
C ARG A 149 0.17 1.11 33.88
N ASP A 150 0.79 2.00 34.64
CA ASP A 150 0.97 3.38 34.20
C ASP A 150 1.90 3.45 32.97
N TRP A 151 1.71 4.47 32.14
CA TRP A 151 2.54 4.79 30.98
C TRP A 151 3.88 5.37 31.40
N GLU A 152 4.93 5.06 30.65
CA GLU A 152 6.22 5.76 30.74
C GLU A 152 6.11 7.17 30.12
N GLU A 153 7.06 8.08 30.39
CA GLU A 153 6.94 9.49 30.01
C GLU A 153 6.81 9.68 28.48
N ASP A 154 7.54 8.89 27.68
CA ASP A 154 7.45 8.88 26.21
C ASP A 154 6.15 8.25 25.69
N GLU A 155 5.56 7.28 26.41
CA GLU A 155 4.27 6.67 26.08
C GLU A 155 3.11 7.65 26.40
N LEU A 156 3.20 8.38 27.51
CA LEU A 156 2.19 9.34 27.97
C LEU A 156 1.98 10.48 26.97
N ALA A 157 3.03 10.88 26.26
CA ALA A 157 2.95 11.87 25.18
C ALA A 157 2.10 11.40 23.98
N LYS A 158 2.01 10.07 23.75
CA LYS A 158 1.19 9.47 22.69
C LYS A 158 -0.25 9.21 23.15
N HIS A 159 -0.45 8.90 24.43
CA HIS A 159 -1.74 8.50 25.01
C HIS A 159 -2.33 9.57 25.96
N ALA A 160 -2.43 10.81 25.46
CA ALA A 160 -3.03 11.93 26.19
C ALA A 160 -4.53 11.73 26.51
N ASP A 161 -5.19 10.77 25.88
CA ASP A 161 -6.58 10.34 26.10
C ASP A 161 -6.75 9.37 27.29
N ALA A 162 -5.68 8.69 27.73
CA ALA A 162 -5.69 7.71 28.81
C ALA A 162 -4.67 8.04 29.92
N PRO A 163 -4.83 9.15 30.68
CA PRO A 163 -3.81 9.63 31.61
C PRO A 163 -3.46 8.65 32.75
N ASN A 164 -2.24 8.78 33.25
CA ASN A 164 -1.77 8.09 34.46
C ASN A 164 -2.58 8.53 35.69
N GLY A 165 -2.85 7.58 36.59
CA GLY A 165 -3.64 7.87 37.78
C GLY A 165 -4.33 6.65 38.38
N TRP A 166 -4.70 6.80 39.65
CA TRP A 166 -5.30 5.75 40.47
C TRP A 166 -6.83 5.75 40.35
N GLY A 167 -7.37 4.71 39.72
CA GLY A 167 -8.82 4.50 39.60
C GLY A 167 -9.14 3.43 38.57
N PHE A 168 -10.12 2.57 38.87
CA PHE A 168 -10.45 1.40 38.03
C PHE A 168 -10.79 1.78 36.58
N GLY A 169 -11.51 2.88 36.35
CA GLY A 169 -11.82 3.36 35.00
C GLY A 169 -10.60 3.81 34.21
N LEU A 170 -9.63 4.48 34.84
CA LEU A 170 -8.38 4.89 34.19
C LEU A 170 -7.49 3.68 33.90
N TRP A 171 -7.34 2.78 34.88
CA TRP A 171 -6.62 1.51 34.71
C TRP A 171 -7.22 0.64 33.58
N TRP A 172 -8.56 0.55 33.50
CA TRP A 172 -9.24 -0.17 32.42
C TRP A 172 -9.09 0.51 31.06
N ASN A 173 -9.14 1.84 31.01
CA ASN A 173 -8.88 2.58 29.76
C ASN A 173 -7.45 2.32 29.26
N ARG A 174 -6.44 2.31 30.14
CA ARG A 174 -5.05 1.94 29.78
C ARG A 174 -4.93 0.49 29.30
N ALA A 175 -5.58 -0.45 30.00
CA ALA A 175 -5.59 -1.86 29.59
C ALA A 175 -6.26 -2.07 28.22
N MET A 176 -7.37 -1.37 27.95
CA MET A 176 -8.05 -1.41 26.66
C MET A 176 -7.23 -0.70 25.57
N ALA A 177 -6.58 0.43 25.86
CA ALA A 177 -5.72 1.13 24.91
C ALA A 177 -4.60 0.21 24.39
N ARG A 178 -3.86 -0.47 25.28
CA ARG A 178 -2.81 -1.44 24.88
C ARG A 178 -3.34 -2.62 24.06
N LEU A 179 -4.55 -3.10 24.37
CA LEU A 179 -5.23 -4.13 23.57
C LEU A 179 -5.64 -3.61 22.18
N TRP A 180 -6.01 -2.34 22.06
CA TRP A 180 -6.30 -1.69 20.79
C TRP A 180 -5.05 -1.33 19.99
N GLU A 181 -3.95 -0.92 20.63
CA GLU A 181 -2.63 -0.70 20.01
C GLU A 181 -2.07 -1.98 19.39
N THR A 182 -2.20 -3.11 20.09
CA THR A 182 -1.83 -4.44 19.57
C THR A 182 -2.58 -4.76 18.27
N LYS A 183 -3.80 -4.22 18.11
CA LYS A 183 -4.57 -4.33 16.86
C LYS A 183 -4.20 -3.25 15.85
N SER A 184 -3.95 -2.01 16.29
CA SER A 184 -3.63 -0.88 15.40
C SER A 184 -2.29 -1.07 14.71
N TYR A 185 -1.32 -1.75 15.34
CA TYR A 185 -0.07 -2.21 14.70
C TYR A 185 -0.28 -2.99 13.38
N TYR A 186 -1.40 -3.69 13.22
CA TYR A 186 -1.76 -4.41 11.99
C TYR A 186 -2.69 -3.63 11.04
N GLN A 187 -3.11 -2.42 11.42
CA GLN A 187 -4.10 -1.61 10.69
C GLN A 187 -3.54 -0.25 10.24
N ASP A 188 -2.59 0.30 10.99
CA ASP A 188 -1.90 1.55 10.70
C ASP A 188 -0.66 1.31 9.83
N PRO A 189 -0.21 2.31 9.05
CA PRO A 189 1.01 2.18 8.26
C PRO A 189 2.24 1.96 9.15
N ALA A 190 3.29 1.36 8.58
CA ALA A 190 4.51 1.02 9.33
C ALA A 190 5.27 2.22 9.94
N PHE A 191 4.94 3.47 9.55
CA PHE A 191 5.59 4.69 10.01
C PHE A 191 4.59 5.83 10.23
N ASP A 192 4.77 6.60 11.30
CA ASP A 192 3.98 7.82 11.60
C ASP A 192 4.14 8.92 10.54
N LYS A 193 5.35 8.99 9.94
CA LYS A 193 5.69 9.83 8.79
C LYS A 193 6.16 8.94 7.65
N LEU A 194 5.42 8.93 6.53
CA LEU A 194 5.75 8.15 5.33
C LEU A 194 6.88 8.78 4.50
N LEU A 195 6.99 10.12 4.51
CA LEU A 195 8.01 10.86 3.79
C LEU A 195 8.91 11.65 4.77
N PRO A 196 10.22 11.79 4.48
CA PRO A 196 11.09 12.65 5.25
C PRO A 196 10.67 14.13 5.12
N ASP A 197 11.17 14.96 6.04
CA ASP A 197 10.96 16.41 5.97
C ASP A 197 11.62 16.96 4.68
N PRO A 198 10.96 17.88 3.95
CA PRO A 198 11.44 18.33 2.64
C PRO A 198 12.66 19.25 2.77
N ASP A 199 13.72 18.98 1.99
CA ASP A 199 14.90 19.86 1.91
C ASP A 199 14.52 21.20 1.25
N PRO A 200 14.75 22.36 1.89
CA PRO A 200 14.43 23.67 1.32
C PRO A 200 15.03 23.96 -0.06
N SER A 201 16.11 23.28 -0.43
CA SER A 201 16.84 23.46 -1.70
C SER A 201 16.17 22.73 -2.87
N PHE A 202 15.45 21.64 -2.59
CA PHE A 202 14.84 20.76 -3.61
C PHE A 202 13.31 20.66 -3.47
N ALA A 203 12.72 21.26 -2.43
CA ALA A 203 11.28 21.24 -2.20
C ALA A 203 10.50 21.80 -3.39
N ARG A 204 9.66 20.95 -3.99
CA ARG A 204 8.61 21.39 -4.93
C ARG A 204 7.45 22.02 -4.13
N PRO A 205 6.77 23.04 -4.67
CA PRO A 205 5.71 23.73 -3.93
C PRO A 205 4.45 22.90 -3.70
N TYR A 206 4.22 21.86 -4.51
CA TYR A 206 3.05 20.97 -4.43
C TYR A 206 3.49 19.50 -4.52
N THR A 207 2.75 18.60 -3.89
CA THR A 207 3.00 17.15 -3.92
C THR A 207 1.88 16.45 -4.68
N LEU A 208 2.24 15.56 -5.62
CA LEU A 208 1.31 14.82 -6.47
C LEU A 208 1.43 13.32 -6.21
N CYS A 209 0.43 12.74 -5.54
CA CYS A 209 0.35 11.31 -5.25
C CYS A 209 -0.37 10.58 -6.40
N LEU A 210 0.26 9.55 -6.97
CA LEU A 210 -0.26 8.78 -8.10
C LEU A 210 -0.47 7.30 -7.74
N SER A 211 -1.63 6.74 -8.06
CA SER A 211 -1.82 5.28 -8.02
C SER A 211 -1.10 4.59 -9.19
N LEU A 212 -0.70 3.32 -9.04
CA LEU A 212 -0.02 2.55 -10.09
C LEU A 212 -1.01 1.78 -10.98
N GLU A 213 -1.75 0.84 -10.37
CA GLU A 213 -2.67 -0.08 -11.07
C GLU A 213 -3.90 0.63 -11.62
N ASP A 214 -4.30 0.21 -12.83
CA ASP A 214 -5.38 0.77 -13.65
C ASP A 214 -5.25 2.29 -13.92
N MET A 215 -4.12 2.91 -13.54
CA MET A 215 -3.89 4.36 -13.61
C MET A 215 -2.69 4.69 -14.50
N LEU A 216 -1.49 4.22 -14.15
CA LEU A 216 -0.26 4.39 -14.95
C LEU A 216 0.02 3.15 -15.81
N VAL A 217 -0.32 1.98 -15.27
CA VAL A 217 -0.15 0.66 -15.90
C VAL A 217 -1.40 -0.19 -15.68
N HIS A 218 -1.62 -1.17 -16.54
CA HIS A 218 -2.66 -2.18 -16.38
C HIS A 218 -2.04 -3.57 -16.47
N SER A 219 -2.37 -4.44 -15.51
CA SER A 219 -1.79 -5.78 -15.38
C SER A 219 -2.85 -6.83 -15.70
N GLU A 220 -2.62 -7.62 -16.74
CA GLU A 220 -3.48 -8.73 -17.14
C GLU A 220 -2.76 -10.07 -16.90
N TRP A 221 -3.49 -11.09 -16.46
CA TRP A 221 -2.97 -12.45 -16.37
C TRP A 221 -3.66 -13.35 -17.40
N SER A 222 -2.85 -14.04 -18.21
CA SER A 222 -3.30 -15.04 -19.19
C SER A 222 -2.63 -16.39 -18.91
N ARG A 223 -3.34 -17.49 -19.18
CA ARG A 223 -2.81 -18.85 -18.97
C ARG A 223 -1.56 -19.13 -19.81
N ASP A 224 -1.49 -18.59 -21.02
CA ASP A 224 -0.43 -18.90 -21.99
C ASP A 224 0.81 -18.02 -21.81
N HIS A 225 0.64 -16.81 -21.25
CA HIS A 225 1.69 -15.78 -21.18
C HIS A 225 2.00 -15.30 -19.74
N GLY A 226 1.27 -15.78 -18.74
CA GLY A 226 1.36 -15.31 -17.36
C GLY A 226 0.92 -13.85 -17.20
N TRP A 227 1.57 -13.14 -16.28
CA TRP A 227 1.35 -11.71 -16.04
C TRP A 227 1.98 -10.85 -17.13
N ARG A 228 1.19 -9.96 -17.73
CA ARG A 228 1.63 -8.94 -18.68
C ARG A 228 1.22 -7.57 -18.18
N VAL A 229 2.13 -6.61 -18.25
CA VAL A 229 1.88 -5.23 -17.83
C VAL A 229 1.90 -4.32 -19.05
N ALA A 230 0.77 -3.68 -19.33
CA ALA A 230 0.64 -2.65 -20.35
C ALA A 230 0.91 -1.27 -19.75
N LYS A 231 1.59 -0.41 -20.51
CA LYS A 231 1.91 0.97 -20.14
C LYS A 231 0.86 1.92 -20.72
N ARG A 232 0.30 2.83 -19.91
CA ARG A 232 -0.72 3.77 -20.40
C ARG A 232 -0.14 4.77 -21.40
N PRO A 233 -0.85 5.10 -22.49
CA PRO A 233 -0.43 6.13 -23.43
C PRO A 233 -0.12 7.47 -22.73
N GLY A 234 1.03 8.07 -23.06
CA GLY A 234 1.44 9.36 -22.53
C GLY A 234 1.91 9.39 -21.07
N VAL A 235 2.07 8.23 -20.40
CA VAL A 235 2.50 8.19 -18.99
C VAL A 235 3.91 8.75 -18.76
N ASP A 236 4.85 8.48 -19.66
CA ASP A 236 6.23 9.00 -19.57
C ASP A 236 6.20 10.53 -19.61
N TYR A 237 5.49 11.09 -20.60
CA TYR A 237 5.29 12.53 -20.75
C TYR A 237 4.60 13.14 -19.53
N PHE A 238 3.57 12.47 -18.98
CA PHE A 238 2.88 12.93 -17.77
C PHE A 238 3.84 13.05 -16.57
N ILE A 239 4.67 12.03 -16.32
CA ILE A 239 5.64 12.02 -15.21
C ILE A 239 6.76 13.05 -15.46
N HIS A 240 7.42 13.00 -16.62
CA HIS A 240 8.57 13.86 -16.95
C HIS A 240 8.19 15.35 -17.06
N TYR A 241 6.97 15.66 -17.50
CA TYR A 241 6.49 17.05 -17.57
C TYR A 241 6.12 17.58 -16.19
N LEU A 242 5.41 16.80 -15.36
CA LEU A 242 4.93 17.25 -14.06
C LEU A 242 6.00 17.24 -12.96
N SER A 243 7.08 16.46 -13.08
CA SER A 243 8.21 16.42 -12.13
C SER A 243 8.96 17.77 -11.99
N GLN A 244 8.77 18.66 -12.96
CA GLN A 244 9.27 20.03 -12.92
C GLN A 244 8.51 20.92 -11.92
N TYR A 245 7.23 20.59 -11.65
CA TYR A 245 6.28 21.42 -10.90
C TYR A 245 5.86 20.80 -9.56
N TYR A 246 5.82 19.46 -9.50
CA TYR A 246 5.32 18.67 -8.38
C TYR A 246 6.39 17.70 -7.85
N GLU A 247 6.39 17.49 -6.53
CA GLU A 247 7.01 16.31 -5.92
C GLU A 247 6.12 15.10 -6.25
N ILE A 248 6.56 14.21 -7.13
CA ILE A 248 5.77 13.05 -7.52
C ILE A 248 6.02 11.91 -6.54
N VAL A 249 4.94 11.42 -5.93
CA VAL A 249 4.92 10.30 -5.00
C VAL A 249 4.07 9.19 -5.60
N LEU A 250 4.62 8.01 -5.82
CA LEU A 250 3.82 6.85 -6.21
C LEU A 250 3.20 6.27 -4.94
N PHE A 251 1.87 6.23 -4.85
CA PHE A 251 1.17 5.65 -3.70
C PHE A 251 0.22 4.55 -4.19
N THR A 252 0.65 3.29 -4.10
CA THR A 252 -0.07 2.13 -4.65
C THR A 252 -0.66 1.23 -3.56
N SER A 253 -1.73 0.51 -3.89
CA SER A 253 -2.36 -0.52 -3.05
C SER A 253 -1.72 -1.92 -3.19
N VAL A 254 -0.70 -2.02 -4.06
CA VAL A 254 0.11 -3.21 -4.32
C VAL A 254 1.31 -3.26 -3.37
N PRO A 255 1.73 -4.42 -2.84
CA PRO A 255 2.99 -4.55 -2.11
C PRO A 255 4.18 -4.01 -2.90
N LEU A 256 5.08 -3.26 -2.23
CA LEU A 256 6.19 -2.61 -2.92
C LEU A 256 7.07 -3.61 -3.68
N ALA A 257 7.28 -4.80 -3.13
CA ALA A 257 8.05 -5.88 -3.77
C ALA A 257 7.55 -6.32 -5.16
N ILE A 258 6.26 -6.11 -5.47
CA ILE A 258 5.67 -6.40 -6.79
C ILE A 258 5.67 -5.15 -7.67
N ALA A 259 5.48 -3.96 -7.08
CA ALA A 259 5.45 -2.69 -7.80
C ALA A 259 6.83 -2.20 -8.26
N GLU A 260 7.88 -2.44 -7.46
CA GLU A 260 9.22 -1.89 -7.68
C GLU A 260 9.88 -2.36 -9.00
N PRO A 261 9.81 -3.65 -9.43
CA PRO A 261 10.34 -4.06 -10.74
C PRO A 261 9.56 -3.47 -11.93
N VAL A 262 8.30 -3.09 -11.74
CA VAL A 262 7.51 -2.36 -12.74
C VAL A 262 7.91 -0.89 -12.76
N LEU A 263 8.06 -0.28 -11.59
CA LEU A 263 8.51 1.11 -11.44
C LEU A 263 9.89 1.33 -12.06
N ARG A 264 10.88 0.47 -11.77
CA ARG A 264 12.23 0.55 -12.37
C ARG A 264 12.27 0.47 -13.90
N LYS A 265 11.19 -0.02 -14.54
CA LYS A 265 11.02 -0.04 -16.01
C LYS A 265 10.16 1.12 -16.53
N LEU A 266 9.28 1.65 -15.69
CA LEU A 266 8.40 2.78 -16.01
C LEU A 266 9.15 4.11 -15.91
N ASP A 267 9.97 4.25 -14.88
CA ASP A 267 10.73 5.44 -14.54
C ASP A 267 12.19 5.04 -14.20
N PRO A 268 13.04 4.85 -15.23
CA PRO A 268 14.43 4.46 -15.04
C PRO A 268 15.34 5.64 -14.64
N PHE A 269 14.80 6.88 -14.55
CA PHE A 269 15.55 8.09 -14.19
C PHE A 269 15.12 8.68 -12.84
N HIS A 270 14.24 7.98 -12.10
CA HIS A 270 13.78 8.32 -10.75
C HIS A 270 13.13 9.73 -10.65
N PHE A 271 12.28 10.07 -11.61
CA PHE A 271 11.41 11.26 -11.54
C PHE A 271 10.36 11.17 -10.43
N ILE A 272 9.92 9.96 -10.09
CA ILE A 272 9.10 9.63 -8.93
C ILE A 272 10.03 9.57 -7.72
N MET A 273 9.94 10.58 -6.86
CA MET A 273 10.88 10.73 -5.73
C MET A 273 10.65 9.69 -4.64
N TRP A 274 9.40 9.27 -4.41
CA TRP A 274 9.03 8.39 -3.31
C TRP A 274 8.04 7.30 -3.74
N PRO A 275 8.43 6.02 -3.73
CA PRO A 275 7.54 4.90 -3.94
C PRO A 275 6.98 4.34 -2.62
N LEU A 276 5.67 4.47 -2.44
CA LEU A 276 4.89 3.96 -1.31
C LEU A 276 4.00 2.80 -1.76
N GLY A 277 4.29 1.61 -1.23
CA GLY A 277 3.49 0.40 -1.47
C GLY A 277 2.30 0.25 -0.52
N ARG A 278 1.66 -0.92 -0.56
CA ARG A 278 0.60 -1.35 0.36
C ARG A 278 0.98 -1.19 1.83
N GLU A 279 2.25 -1.34 2.15
CA GLU A 279 2.84 -1.24 3.49
C GLU A 279 2.67 0.17 4.11
N ALA A 280 2.47 1.18 3.26
CA ALA A 280 2.19 2.57 3.63
C ALA A 280 0.68 2.89 3.70
N THR A 281 -0.20 1.92 3.45
CA THR A 281 -1.67 2.11 3.48
C THR A 281 -2.28 1.69 4.81
N LYS A 282 -3.37 2.35 5.22
CA LYS A 282 -4.15 2.04 6.41
C LYS A 282 -5.25 1.03 6.06
N TYR A 283 -5.41 -0.03 6.83
CA TYR A 283 -6.50 -1.00 6.66
C TYR A 283 -7.64 -0.73 7.64
N LYS A 284 -8.77 -0.24 7.14
CA LYS A 284 -9.89 0.22 7.96
C LYS A 284 -11.23 -0.24 7.38
N ASP A 285 -12.11 -0.75 8.22
CA ASP A 285 -13.47 -1.21 7.86
C ASP A 285 -13.51 -2.23 6.71
N GLY A 286 -12.48 -3.07 6.58
CA GLY A 286 -12.36 -4.07 5.52
C GLY A 286 -11.68 -3.58 4.23
N GLU A 287 -11.40 -2.27 4.12
CA GLU A 287 -10.87 -1.63 2.92
C GLU A 287 -9.48 -1.02 3.14
N VAL A 288 -8.73 -0.87 2.04
CA VAL A 288 -7.45 -0.17 1.99
C VAL A 288 -7.69 1.33 1.80
N VAL A 289 -7.03 2.15 2.63
CA VAL A 289 -7.12 3.61 2.62
C VAL A 289 -5.72 4.21 2.51
N LYS A 290 -5.54 5.14 1.57
CA LYS A 290 -4.34 5.95 1.38
C LYS A 290 -4.53 7.25 2.14
N ASP A 291 -4.16 7.23 3.42
CA ASP A 291 -4.37 8.36 4.32
C ASP A 291 -3.27 9.41 4.15
N LEU A 292 -3.63 10.56 3.58
CA LEU A 292 -2.67 11.61 3.22
C LEU A 292 -2.07 12.31 4.44
N SER A 293 -2.66 12.20 5.64
CA SER A 293 -2.10 12.86 6.84
C SER A 293 -0.72 12.32 7.22
N TYR A 294 -0.43 11.07 6.88
CA TYR A 294 0.84 10.41 7.17
C TYR A 294 1.95 10.79 6.15
N LEU A 295 1.63 11.49 5.05
CA LEU A 295 2.62 11.90 4.06
C LEU A 295 3.61 12.97 4.55
N ASN A 296 3.39 13.57 5.73
CA ASN A 296 4.27 14.64 6.25
C ASN A 296 4.39 15.83 5.26
N ARG A 297 3.25 16.22 4.66
CA ARG A 297 3.10 17.35 3.71
C ARG A 297 1.85 18.15 4.07
N ASP A 298 1.81 19.43 3.70
CA ASP A 298 0.63 20.27 3.91
C ASP A 298 -0.50 19.85 2.96
N LEU A 299 -1.62 19.37 3.52
CA LEU A 299 -2.82 18.98 2.78
C LEU A 299 -3.45 20.13 1.96
N SER A 300 -3.07 21.40 2.17
CA SER A 300 -3.45 22.49 1.26
C SER A 300 -2.75 22.41 -0.11
N LYS A 301 -1.65 21.65 -0.23
CA LYS A 301 -0.80 21.54 -1.42
C LYS A 301 -0.59 20.10 -1.94
N VAL A 302 -1.28 19.12 -1.37
CA VAL A 302 -1.25 17.71 -1.79
C VAL A 302 -2.44 17.41 -2.71
N ILE A 303 -2.19 16.75 -3.84
CA ILE A 303 -3.22 16.21 -4.73
C ILE A 303 -3.00 14.71 -4.86
N ILE A 304 -4.04 13.88 -4.71
CA ILE A 304 -3.98 12.45 -5.02
C ILE A 304 -4.82 12.11 -6.25
N ILE A 305 -4.25 11.34 -7.16
CA ILE A 305 -4.95 10.80 -8.34
C ILE A 305 -5.01 9.28 -8.22
N ASP A 306 -6.23 8.76 -8.09
CA ASP A 306 -6.52 7.34 -7.89
C ASP A 306 -7.63 6.87 -8.85
N THR A 307 -7.83 5.56 -8.96
CA THR A 307 -8.90 4.94 -9.74
C THR A 307 -10.01 4.35 -8.89
N ASN A 308 -9.79 4.26 -7.57
CA ASN A 308 -10.76 3.73 -6.63
C ASN A 308 -11.11 4.78 -5.55
N PRO A 309 -12.40 5.19 -5.43
CA PRO A 309 -12.81 6.17 -4.41
C PRO A 309 -12.62 5.67 -2.97
N THR A 310 -12.56 4.35 -2.72
CA THR A 310 -12.37 3.84 -1.35
C THR A 310 -10.95 4.13 -0.82
N HIS A 311 -9.94 4.16 -1.71
CA HIS A 311 -8.57 4.49 -1.33
C HIS A 311 -8.46 5.91 -0.77
N VAL A 312 -9.17 6.86 -1.36
CA VAL A 312 -9.06 8.30 -1.04
C VAL A 312 -10.09 8.79 -0.02
N ARG A 313 -10.89 7.87 0.58
CA ARG A 313 -12.03 8.20 1.44
C ARG A 313 -11.68 9.00 2.71
N ALA A 314 -10.41 9.05 3.11
CA ALA A 314 -9.94 9.85 4.24
C ALA A 314 -9.81 11.36 3.90
N GLN A 315 -9.45 11.70 2.66
CA GLN A 315 -9.32 13.09 2.19
C GLN A 315 -9.91 13.27 0.78
N PRO A 316 -11.24 13.16 0.61
CA PRO A 316 -11.88 13.25 -0.71
C PRO A 316 -11.72 14.63 -1.36
N ASP A 317 -11.64 15.72 -0.58
CA ASP A 317 -11.42 17.08 -1.10
C ASP A 317 -10.03 17.27 -1.77
N ASN A 318 -9.08 16.35 -1.53
CA ASN A 318 -7.74 16.34 -2.15
C ASN A 318 -7.64 15.40 -3.36
N ALA A 319 -8.73 14.70 -3.71
CA ALA A 319 -8.68 13.55 -4.60
C ALA A 319 -9.28 13.83 -5.99
N ILE A 320 -8.62 13.31 -7.02
CA ILE A 320 -9.12 13.23 -8.38
C ILE A 320 -9.28 11.74 -8.71
N VAL A 321 -10.52 11.26 -8.73
CA VAL A 321 -10.83 9.86 -9.04
C VAL A 321 -11.05 9.71 -10.54
N LEU A 322 -10.17 8.96 -11.20
CA LEU A 322 -10.24 8.67 -12.63
C LEU A 322 -10.93 7.32 -12.88
N PRO A 323 -11.59 7.14 -14.05
CA PRO A 323 -12.00 5.80 -14.47
C PRO A 323 -10.76 4.91 -14.67
N LYS A 324 -10.86 3.66 -14.22
CA LYS A 324 -9.87 2.60 -14.45
C LYS A 324 -9.55 2.48 -15.95
N TRP A 325 -8.26 2.40 -16.27
CA TRP A 325 -7.76 2.15 -17.62
C TRP A 325 -7.61 0.64 -17.85
N THR A 326 -8.22 0.13 -18.92
CA THR A 326 -8.32 -1.30 -19.26
C THR A 326 -7.42 -1.69 -20.43
N GLY A 327 -6.29 -1.01 -20.64
CA GLY A 327 -5.35 -1.31 -21.73
C GLY A 327 -5.60 -0.63 -23.08
N ASP A 328 -6.63 0.23 -23.23
CA ASP A 328 -6.91 0.92 -24.51
C ASP A 328 -5.76 1.88 -24.90
N SER A 329 -5.20 1.68 -26.09
CA SER A 329 -4.12 2.49 -26.65
C SER A 329 -4.55 3.89 -27.10
N ASN A 330 -5.85 4.16 -27.21
CA ASN A 330 -6.40 5.46 -27.59
C ASN A 330 -6.78 6.33 -26.37
N ASP A 331 -6.53 5.89 -25.13
CA ASP A 331 -6.84 6.68 -23.94
C ASP A 331 -5.95 7.93 -23.87
N THR A 332 -6.59 9.11 -23.87
CA THR A 332 -5.91 10.41 -23.73
C THR A 332 -6.10 11.03 -22.34
N LYS A 333 -6.89 10.41 -21.45
CA LYS A 333 -7.39 11.05 -20.21
C LYS A 333 -6.27 11.49 -19.28
N LEU A 334 -5.20 10.70 -19.18
CA LEU A 334 -4.03 11.05 -18.37
C LEU A 334 -3.35 12.34 -18.88
N VAL A 335 -3.11 12.42 -20.18
CA VAL A 335 -2.51 13.61 -20.82
C VAL A 335 -3.44 14.82 -20.73
N SER A 336 -4.75 14.62 -20.84
CA SER A 336 -5.75 15.69 -20.76
C SER A 336 -5.83 16.37 -19.39
N LEU A 337 -5.30 15.76 -18.32
CA LEU A 337 -5.19 16.38 -16.98
C LEU A 337 -3.99 17.33 -16.83
N ILE A 338 -2.97 17.21 -17.69
CA ILE A 338 -1.75 18.01 -17.59
C ILE A 338 -2.04 19.52 -17.60
N PRO A 339 -2.87 20.08 -18.51
CA PRO A 339 -3.21 21.51 -18.51
C PRO A 339 -3.80 22.03 -17.18
N PHE A 340 -4.59 21.19 -16.49
CA PHE A 340 -5.22 21.54 -15.21
C PHE A 340 -4.20 21.54 -14.07
N LEU A 341 -3.32 20.54 -14.01
CA LEU A 341 -2.26 20.43 -13.00
C LEU A 341 -1.17 21.51 -13.21
N GLU A 342 -0.81 21.79 -14.46
CA GLU A 342 0.05 22.90 -14.86
C GLU A 342 -0.53 24.24 -14.39
N PHE A 343 -1.84 24.46 -14.59
CA PHE A 343 -2.53 25.66 -14.17
C PHE A 343 -2.55 25.88 -12.65
N ILE A 344 -2.72 24.80 -11.86
CA ILE A 344 -2.68 24.90 -10.39
C ILE A 344 -1.34 25.45 -9.91
N HIS A 345 -0.23 24.91 -10.44
CA HIS A 345 1.11 25.41 -10.13
C HIS A 345 1.31 26.85 -10.63
N THR A 346 0.95 27.12 -11.90
CA THR A 346 1.17 28.42 -12.55
C THR A 346 0.47 29.60 -11.86
N MET A 347 -0.68 29.37 -11.25
CA MET A 347 -1.45 30.40 -10.52
C MET A 347 -1.13 30.46 -9.03
N ASP A 348 -0.23 29.62 -8.53
CA ASP A 348 0.17 29.48 -7.12
C ASP A 348 -1.02 29.47 -6.13
N TYR A 349 -1.93 28.49 -6.30
CA TYR A 349 -3.09 28.35 -5.42
C TYR A 349 -2.70 27.88 -4.02
N ALA A 350 -2.82 28.79 -3.05
CA ALA A 350 -2.59 28.51 -1.62
C ALA A 350 -3.47 27.40 -0.98
N ASP A 351 -4.49 26.88 -1.67
CA ASP A 351 -5.26 25.71 -1.23
C ASP A 351 -5.91 25.00 -2.44
N VAL A 352 -5.33 23.87 -2.86
CA VAL A 352 -5.74 23.11 -4.05
C VAL A 352 -7.14 22.51 -3.91
N ARG A 353 -7.60 22.22 -2.69
CA ARG A 353 -8.90 21.59 -2.42
C ARG A 353 -10.07 22.45 -2.91
N LYS A 354 -9.93 23.77 -2.79
CA LYS A 354 -10.92 24.74 -3.28
C LYS A 354 -11.03 24.72 -4.81
N VAL A 355 -9.91 24.48 -5.49
CA VAL A 355 -9.85 24.36 -6.94
C VAL A 355 -10.50 23.05 -7.38
N ILE A 356 -10.08 21.91 -6.83
CA ILE A 356 -10.63 20.57 -7.13
C ILE A 356 -12.14 20.56 -6.91
N LYS A 357 -12.62 21.06 -5.77
CA LYS A 357 -14.05 21.16 -5.43
C LYS A 357 -14.86 21.98 -6.43
N SER A 358 -14.26 22.95 -7.13
CA SER A 358 -14.94 23.73 -8.17
C SER A 358 -15.20 22.97 -9.48
N PHE A 359 -14.69 21.74 -9.60
CA PHE A 359 -14.93 20.81 -10.71
C PHE A 359 -15.65 19.52 -10.26
N GLU A 360 -16.08 19.44 -9.00
CA GLU A 360 -16.80 18.29 -8.45
C GLU A 360 -18.05 17.96 -9.30
N GLY A 361 -18.21 16.68 -9.66
CA GLY A 361 -19.31 16.21 -10.52
C GLY A 361 -19.16 16.52 -12.02
N THR A 362 -18.02 17.06 -12.47
CA THR A 362 -17.74 17.33 -13.89
C THR A 362 -16.47 16.64 -14.37
N ASP A 363 -16.33 16.44 -15.68
CA ASP A 363 -15.08 15.96 -16.27
C ASP A 363 -14.05 17.09 -16.28
N ILE A 364 -13.03 16.98 -15.41
CA ILE A 364 -12.08 18.06 -15.11
C ILE A 364 -11.40 18.58 -16.39
N PRO A 365 -10.84 17.75 -17.30
CA PRO A 365 -10.23 18.24 -18.53
C PRO A 365 -11.19 19.03 -19.44
N ALA A 366 -12.41 18.52 -19.64
CA ALA A 366 -13.38 19.14 -20.53
C ALA A 366 -13.90 20.48 -19.99
N GLU A 367 -14.24 20.55 -18.70
CA GLU A 367 -14.64 21.81 -18.07
C GLU A 367 -13.46 22.78 -17.94
N PHE A 368 -12.23 22.31 -17.69
CA PHE A 368 -11.05 23.16 -17.69
C PHE A 368 -10.82 23.79 -19.07
N ALA A 369 -10.80 22.99 -20.15
CA ALA A 369 -10.65 23.49 -21.51
C ALA A 369 -11.76 24.49 -21.90
N ARG A 370 -12.99 24.26 -21.44
CA ARG A 370 -14.13 25.20 -21.61
C ARG A 370 -13.89 26.53 -20.88
N ARG A 371 -13.46 26.49 -19.61
CA ARG A 371 -13.14 27.69 -18.81
C ARG A 371 -11.95 28.45 -19.40
N GLU A 372 -10.92 27.74 -19.86
CA GLU A 372 -9.74 28.30 -20.53
C GLU A 372 -10.13 29.00 -21.84
N ALA A 373 -11.01 28.40 -22.66
CA ALA A 373 -11.51 29.01 -23.90
C ALA A 373 -12.33 30.29 -23.65
N ILE A 374 -13.17 30.32 -22.60
CA ILE A 374 -13.93 31.51 -22.19
C ILE A 374 -12.96 32.61 -21.74
N ALA A 375 -12.02 32.29 -20.84
CA ALA A 375 -11.03 33.24 -20.34
C ALA A 375 -10.16 33.82 -21.47
N ARG A 376 -9.74 32.97 -22.42
CA ARG A 376 -8.98 33.40 -23.61
C ARG A 376 -9.79 34.33 -24.51
N ALA A 377 -11.07 34.05 -24.73
CA ALA A 377 -11.97 34.92 -25.51
C ALA A 377 -12.24 36.27 -24.82
N GLU A 378 -12.36 36.30 -23.48
CA GLU A 378 -12.48 37.54 -22.71
C GLU A 378 -11.18 38.35 -22.70
N HIS A 379 -10.04 37.69 -22.53
CA HIS A 379 -8.72 38.32 -22.62
C HIS A 379 -8.49 38.96 -23.99
N GLN A 380 -8.80 38.24 -25.08
CA GLN A 380 -8.69 38.77 -26.43
C GLN A 380 -9.61 39.99 -26.64
N LYS A 381 -10.89 39.92 -26.24
CA LYS A 381 -11.81 41.07 -26.29
C LYS A 381 -11.28 42.27 -25.50
N ARG A 382 -10.65 42.03 -24.34
CA ARG A 382 -10.04 43.09 -23.52
C ARG A 382 -8.83 43.71 -24.22
N LEU A 383 -7.95 42.90 -24.83
CA LEU A 383 -6.82 43.39 -25.62
C LEU A 383 -7.27 44.18 -26.86
N GLU A 384 -8.29 43.71 -27.58
CA GLU A 384 -8.87 44.41 -28.73
C GLU A 384 -9.52 45.74 -28.31
N ALA A 385 -10.26 45.77 -27.21
CA ALA A 385 -10.84 46.99 -26.65
C ALA A 385 -9.78 47.99 -26.14
N LEU A 386 -8.60 47.51 -25.70
CA LEU A 386 -7.46 48.35 -25.34
C LEU A 386 -6.75 48.89 -26.60
N ARG A 387 -6.48 48.03 -27.59
CA ARG A 387 -5.90 48.42 -28.89
C ARG A 387 -6.77 49.44 -29.62
N GLY A 388 -8.09 49.28 -29.60
CA GLY A 388 -9.05 50.25 -30.16
C GLY A 388 -9.15 51.58 -29.41
N LYS A 389 -8.66 51.66 -28.17
CA LYS A 389 -8.61 52.90 -27.37
C LYS A 389 -7.24 53.59 -27.39
N ALA A 390 -6.17 52.87 -27.73
CA ALA A 390 -4.82 53.42 -27.80
C ALA A 390 -4.60 54.22 -29.10
N LYS A 391 -4.62 55.55 -29.02
CA LYS A 391 -4.07 56.40 -30.09
C LYS A 391 -2.54 56.30 -30.12
N PRO A 392 -1.90 56.33 -31.30
CA PRO A 392 -0.44 56.23 -31.41
C PRO A 392 0.22 57.57 -31.04
N SER A 393 0.60 57.74 -29.77
CA SER A 393 1.41 58.88 -29.33
C SER A 393 2.55 58.45 -28.39
N GLY A 394 3.75 58.29 -28.97
CA GLY A 394 5.03 58.38 -28.26
C GLY A 394 5.51 57.14 -27.48
N GLY A 395 6.48 56.43 -28.06
CA GLY A 395 7.44 55.57 -27.33
C GLY A 395 6.92 54.21 -26.86
N GLY A 396 7.47 53.13 -27.42
CA GLY A 396 7.04 51.73 -27.18
C GLY A 396 7.11 51.20 -25.74
N MET A 397 7.66 51.97 -24.78
CA MET A 397 7.78 51.62 -23.37
C MET A 397 6.66 52.19 -22.47
N SER A 398 5.93 53.22 -22.93
CA SER A 398 5.05 54.04 -22.07
C SER A 398 3.73 53.32 -21.71
N TRP A 399 3.15 52.58 -22.66
CA TRP A 399 1.84 51.94 -22.49
C TRP A 399 1.85 50.74 -21.52
N LEU A 400 2.98 50.04 -21.40
CA LEU A 400 3.15 48.91 -20.46
C LEU A 400 3.19 49.38 -19.00
N SER A 401 3.85 50.51 -18.73
CA SER A 401 4.00 51.09 -17.38
C SER A 401 2.66 51.51 -16.78
N GLY A 402 1.80 52.16 -17.58
CA GLY A 402 0.48 52.63 -17.13
C GLY A 402 -0.58 51.54 -16.96
N LEU A 403 -0.37 50.33 -17.49
CA LEU A 403 -1.40 49.29 -17.55
C LEU A 403 -1.30 48.25 -16.41
N LEU A 404 -0.15 48.16 -15.75
CA LEU A 404 0.13 47.15 -14.70
C LEU A 404 0.50 47.73 -13.33
N GLY A 405 0.86 49.01 -13.23
CA GLY A 405 1.22 49.65 -11.94
C GLY A 405 2.49 49.09 -11.28
N LEU A 406 3.22 48.20 -11.94
CA LEU A 406 4.45 47.58 -11.45
C LEU A 406 5.65 48.49 -11.69
N LYS A 407 6.40 48.80 -10.63
CA LYS A 407 7.67 49.53 -10.74
C LYS A 407 8.75 48.64 -11.36
N PRO A 408 9.63 49.17 -12.23
CA PRO A 408 10.66 48.38 -12.91
C PRO A 408 11.65 47.69 -11.97
N ALA A 409 11.81 48.18 -10.74
CA ALA A 409 12.71 47.60 -9.73
C ALA A 409 12.38 46.14 -9.34
N ASN A 410 11.13 45.68 -9.50
CA ASN A 410 10.72 44.33 -9.11
C ASN A 410 10.79 43.31 -10.27
N MET A 411 11.14 43.74 -11.48
CA MET A 411 11.21 42.89 -12.69
C MET A 411 12.67 42.48 -13.04
N SER A 412 13.63 42.72 -12.14
CA SER A 412 15.07 42.65 -12.42
C SER A 412 15.79 41.41 -11.86
N LEU A 413 15.07 40.44 -11.26
CA LEU A 413 15.69 39.36 -10.46
C LEU A 413 15.57 37.94 -11.03
N MET A 414 15.40 37.80 -12.34
CA MET A 414 15.74 36.57 -13.06
C MET A 414 16.50 36.96 -14.33
N VAL A 415 17.79 36.63 -14.38
CA VAL A 415 18.53 36.58 -15.65
C VAL A 415 18.04 35.34 -16.38
N PRO A 416 17.44 35.47 -17.58
CA PRO A 416 17.01 34.29 -18.32
C PRO A 416 18.24 33.48 -18.80
N PRO A 417 18.23 32.14 -18.67
CA PRO A 417 19.13 31.31 -19.46
C PRO A 417 18.82 31.50 -20.96
N GLU A 418 19.83 31.30 -21.81
CA GLU A 418 19.79 31.72 -23.22
C GLU A 418 18.53 31.24 -23.98
N GLY A 419 17.75 32.19 -24.50
CA GLY A 419 16.61 31.92 -25.40
C GLY A 419 15.20 32.14 -24.84
N GLU A 420 15.02 32.73 -23.64
CA GLU A 420 13.70 33.26 -23.26
C GLU A 420 13.40 34.60 -23.95
N GLU A 421 12.21 34.74 -24.55
CA GLU A 421 11.60 36.06 -24.78
C GLU A 421 11.43 36.69 -23.39
N ASN A 422 11.82 37.96 -23.20
CA ASN A 422 11.66 38.63 -21.92
C ASN A 422 10.18 38.55 -21.50
N PRO A 423 9.80 38.22 -20.24
CA PRO A 423 8.40 38.17 -19.83
C PRO A 423 7.63 39.47 -20.13
N ALA A 424 8.31 40.62 -20.18
CA ALA A 424 7.73 41.88 -20.64
C ALA A 424 7.43 41.92 -22.16
N GLU A 425 8.27 41.31 -23.00
CA GLU A 425 8.10 41.20 -24.46
C GLU A 425 7.07 40.14 -24.84
N ALA A 426 7.10 38.98 -24.18
CA ALA A 426 6.09 37.94 -24.33
C ALA A 426 4.70 38.46 -23.94
N LEU A 427 4.58 39.25 -22.86
CA LEU A 427 3.33 39.93 -22.49
C LEU A 427 2.96 41.05 -23.48
N ALA A 428 3.95 41.79 -24.02
CA ALA A 428 3.72 42.79 -25.06
C ALA A 428 3.22 42.18 -26.39
N SER A 429 3.58 40.93 -26.69
CA SER A 429 3.03 40.18 -27.84
C SER A 429 1.53 39.88 -27.69
N GLY A 430 1.01 39.88 -26.46
CA GLY A 430 -0.40 39.64 -26.14
C GLY A 430 -0.74 38.18 -25.78
N LYS A 431 0.26 37.30 -25.64
CA LYS A 431 0.10 35.94 -25.08
C LYS A 431 -0.49 35.99 -23.65
N MET A 432 -1.28 34.99 -23.26
CA MET A 432 -1.70 34.88 -21.85
C MET A 432 -0.56 34.35 -20.98
N LEU A 433 -0.59 34.66 -19.68
CA LEU A 433 0.40 34.14 -18.71
C LEU A 433 0.49 32.60 -18.72
N GLN A 434 -0.65 31.92 -18.90
CA GLN A 434 -0.72 30.46 -19.06
C GLN A 434 0.06 29.97 -20.29
N ASP A 435 -0.08 30.65 -21.43
CA ASP A 435 0.60 30.25 -22.67
C ASP A 435 2.12 30.44 -22.54
N ILE A 436 2.57 31.50 -21.86
CA ILE A 436 4.00 31.75 -21.55
C ILE A 436 4.56 30.66 -20.62
N ALA A 437 3.83 30.31 -19.56
CA ALA A 437 4.22 29.23 -18.65
C ALA A 437 4.32 27.88 -19.37
N ARG A 438 3.37 27.60 -20.28
CA ARG A 438 3.34 26.39 -21.11
C ARG A 438 4.50 26.31 -22.09
N GLU A 439 4.80 27.39 -22.80
CA GLU A 439 5.96 27.48 -23.69
C GLU A 439 7.27 27.21 -22.93
N ARG A 440 7.41 27.77 -21.71
CA ARG A 440 8.55 27.54 -20.82
C ARG A 440 8.64 26.09 -20.35
N GLY A 441 7.54 25.51 -19.88
CA GLY A 441 7.46 24.11 -19.45
C GLY A 441 7.80 23.12 -20.56
N ILE A 442 7.29 23.36 -21.77
CA ILE A 442 7.59 22.53 -22.94
C ILE A 442 9.06 22.68 -23.36
N ARG A 443 9.66 23.88 -23.24
CA ARG A 443 11.09 24.08 -23.47
C ARG A 443 11.94 23.31 -22.48
N ASN A 444 11.66 23.46 -21.18
CA ASN A 444 12.38 22.75 -20.11
C ASN A 444 12.26 21.23 -20.26
N TYR A 445 11.06 20.72 -20.54
CA TYR A 445 10.83 19.31 -20.86
C TYR A 445 11.71 18.83 -22.02
N LYS A 446 11.76 19.58 -23.13
CA LYS A 446 12.61 19.24 -24.29
C LYS A 446 14.10 19.25 -23.95
N MET A 447 14.57 20.17 -23.11
CA MET A 447 15.96 20.18 -22.66
C MET A 447 16.29 18.92 -21.84
N ILE A 448 15.43 18.57 -20.88
CA ILE A 448 15.57 17.35 -20.06
C ILE A 448 15.60 16.09 -20.95
N GLU A 449 14.67 15.96 -21.91
CA GLU A 449 14.65 14.85 -22.86
C GLU A 449 15.88 14.80 -23.77
N GLU A 450 16.39 15.96 -24.19
CA GLU A 450 17.64 16.02 -24.95
C GLU A 450 18.86 15.60 -24.13
N GLU A 451 18.93 15.95 -22.85
CA GLU A 451 19.96 15.51 -21.93
C GLU A 451 19.87 14.01 -21.65
N ILE A 452 18.67 13.49 -21.39
CA ILE A 452 18.40 12.05 -21.26
C ILE A 452 18.82 11.29 -22.52
N ARG A 453 18.50 11.81 -23.71
CA ARG A 453 18.89 11.15 -24.97
C ARG A 453 20.40 11.18 -25.23
N LYS A 454 21.12 12.18 -24.70
CA LYS A 454 22.59 12.30 -24.85
C LYS A 454 23.35 11.51 -23.77
N ASN A 455 22.85 11.49 -22.53
CA ASN A 455 23.59 11.02 -21.34
C ASN A 455 22.92 9.84 -20.62
N GLY A 456 21.68 9.47 -20.96
CA GLY A 456 20.88 8.51 -20.19
C GLY A 456 21.54 7.14 -20.03
N GLU A 457 22.15 6.59 -21.08
CA GLU A 457 22.91 5.32 -20.96
C GLU A 457 24.09 5.39 -19.99
N LYS A 458 24.71 6.57 -19.83
CA LYS A 458 25.79 6.78 -18.88
C LYS A 458 25.23 6.83 -17.46
N TRP A 459 24.16 7.60 -17.23
CA TRP A 459 23.50 7.68 -15.93
C TRP A 459 22.96 6.33 -15.45
N LEU A 460 22.40 5.50 -16.35
CA LEU A 460 21.92 4.16 -16.01
C LEU A 460 23.07 3.21 -15.61
N LYS A 461 24.24 3.34 -16.24
CA LYS A 461 25.45 2.58 -15.84
C LYS A 461 25.99 3.07 -14.50
N GLU A 462 26.03 4.38 -14.28
CA GLU A 462 26.46 4.98 -13.02
C GLU A 462 25.54 4.58 -11.86
N ASP A 463 24.21 4.56 -12.05
CA ASP A 463 23.23 4.09 -11.06
C ASP A 463 23.37 2.57 -10.77
N GLN A 464 23.51 1.73 -11.81
CA GLN A 464 23.77 0.30 -11.63
C GLN A 464 25.07 0.03 -10.85
N GLU A 465 26.15 0.75 -11.17
CA GLU A 465 27.40 0.66 -10.43
C GLU A 465 27.25 1.12 -8.97
N MET A 466 26.49 2.18 -8.70
CA MET A 466 26.21 2.64 -7.35
C MET A 466 25.38 1.63 -6.56
N GLN A 467 24.32 1.06 -7.15
CA GLN A 467 23.53 0.00 -6.54
C GLN A 467 24.37 -1.24 -6.26
N GLU A 468 25.27 -1.64 -7.17
CA GLU A 468 26.22 -2.72 -6.90
C GLU A 468 27.19 -2.41 -5.76
N LYS A 469 27.71 -1.17 -5.66
CA LYS A 469 28.59 -0.73 -4.57
C LYS A 469 27.85 -0.76 -3.24
N LEU A 470 26.64 -0.21 -3.18
CA LEU A 470 25.76 -0.25 -2.00
C LEU A 470 25.43 -1.70 -1.60
N ASN A 471 25.09 -2.58 -2.55
CA ASN A 471 24.82 -3.99 -2.27
C ASN A 471 26.06 -4.71 -1.73
N LYS A 472 27.26 -4.42 -2.26
CA LYS A 472 28.54 -4.94 -1.75
C LYS A 472 28.86 -4.42 -0.35
N GLU A 473 28.57 -3.15 -0.06
CA GLU A 473 28.71 -2.55 1.28
C GLU A 473 27.73 -3.15 2.29
N VAL A 474 26.45 -3.31 1.91
CA VAL A 474 25.43 -3.97 2.74
C VAL A 474 25.81 -5.43 3.00
N MET A 475 26.24 -6.20 1.99
CA MET A 475 26.72 -7.57 2.22
C MET A 475 27.97 -7.61 3.10
N LYS A 476 28.91 -6.69 2.94
CA LYS A 476 30.10 -6.58 3.80
C LYS A 476 29.73 -6.24 5.25
N ASN A 477 28.76 -5.34 5.45
CA ASN A 477 28.25 -4.97 6.78
C ASN A 477 27.42 -6.09 7.42
N MET A 478 26.70 -6.88 6.62
CA MET A 478 26.01 -8.08 7.09
C MET A 478 27.01 -9.19 7.46
N GLN A 479 28.06 -9.40 6.66
CA GLN A 479 29.15 -10.34 6.98
C GLN A 479 29.95 -9.91 8.21
N SER A 480 30.23 -8.62 8.40
CA SER A 480 30.89 -8.12 9.62
C SER A 480 29.99 -8.24 10.86
N SER A 481 28.69 -7.94 10.74
CA SER A 481 27.72 -8.12 11.82
C SER A 481 27.54 -9.60 12.20
N PHE A 482 27.46 -10.49 11.21
CA PHE A 482 27.40 -11.94 11.40
C PHE A 482 28.68 -12.47 12.07
N THR A 483 29.86 -12.12 11.55
CA THR A 483 31.13 -12.54 12.16
C THR A 483 31.34 -11.95 13.55
N SER A 484 30.80 -10.77 13.86
CA SER A 484 30.77 -10.21 15.21
C SER A 484 29.83 -10.97 16.16
N TRP A 485 28.76 -11.58 15.66
CA TRP A 485 27.85 -12.42 16.44
C TRP A 485 28.44 -13.81 16.77
N PHE A 486 29.31 -14.32 15.89
CA PHE A 486 29.99 -15.61 16.06
C PHE A 486 31.37 -15.53 16.72
N LYS A 487 31.88 -14.32 17.00
CA LYS A 487 33.11 -14.14 17.77
C LYS A 487 32.77 -14.24 19.27
N PRO A 488 33.36 -15.19 20.04
CA PRO A 488 33.21 -15.16 21.49
C PRO A 488 33.81 -13.84 22.03
N ALA A 489 33.15 -13.23 23.00
CA ALA A 489 33.66 -12.03 23.65
C ALA A 489 34.95 -12.39 24.40
N GLU A 490 36.09 -11.91 23.91
CA GLU A 490 37.34 -11.92 24.68
C GLU A 490 37.15 -11.02 25.90
N GLU A 491 37.40 -11.58 27.09
CA GLU A 491 37.29 -10.86 28.35
C GLU A 491 38.24 -9.66 28.37
N THR A 492 37.67 -8.45 28.38
CA THR A 492 38.46 -7.24 28.64
C THR A 492 38.94 -7.27 30.09
N PRO A 493 40.25 -7.23 30.37
CA PRO A 493 40.73 -7.23 31.75
C PRO A 493 40.28 -5.94 32.44
N SER A 494 39.62 -6.11 33.59
CA SER A 494 39.04 -5.02 34.37
C SER A 494 40.09 -3.99 34.79
N THR A 495 39.99 -2.76 34.28
CA THR A 495 40.72 -1.61 34.82
C THR A 495 40.11 -1.21 36.17
N PRO A 496 40.89 -1.15 37.27
CA PRO A 496 40.34 -0.78 38.57
C PRO A 496 39.98 0.70 38.61
N SER A 497 38.78 1.01 39.10
CA SER A 497 38.28 2.37 39.26
C SER A 497 38.97 3.10 40.41
N THR A 498 39.71 4.16 40.10
CA THR A 498 40.19 5.12 41.11
C THR A 498 39.04 6.05 41.53
N PRO A 499 38.75 6.23 42.84
CA PRO A 499 37.73 7.18 43.28
C PRO A 499 38.33 8.59 43.35
N GLU A 500 37.91 9.48 42.43
CA GLU A 500 38.31 10.88 42.50
C GLU A 500 37.40 11.65 43.48
N LYS A 501 38.01 12.52 44.29
CA LYS A 501 37.35 13.19 45.41
C LYS A 501 36.65 14.46 44.98
N SER A 502 35.63 14.81 45.75
CA SER A 502 35.03 16.14 45.83
C SER A 502 36.06 17.28 45.93
N ALA A 503 35.94 18.25 45.03
CA ALA A 503 36.28 19.66 45.23
C ALA A 503 35.41 20.51 44.28
#